data_AF-A0A7S0BLZ6-F1
#
_entry.id   AF-A0A7S0BLZ6-F1
#
_cell.length_a   1.000
_cell.length_b   1.000
_cell.length_c   1.000
_cell.angle_alpha   90.00
_cell.angle_beta   90.00
_cell.angle_gamma   90.00
#
_symmetry.space_group_name_H-M   'P 1'
#
loop_
_entity.id
_entity.type
_entity.pdbx_description
1 polymer ?
#
loop_
_entity_poly.entity_id
_entity_poly.type
_entity_poly.pdbx_seq_one_letter_code
_entity_poly.pdbx_strand_id
1 'polypeptide(L)'
;SEELAGKKELVFHFRRTAVEFLPDDHGKVVRADFARTFLEGDAGCQRVVGLDDGDRLKLPAQLVVKSVGYKSVALSGVPFDPRRSTVPNDRGKVSGEERLFVSGWLKRGPSGII
;
A
#
# COMPACT_ATOMS: atom_id res chain seq x y z
N SER A 1 27.45 22.13 17.80
CA SER A 1 28.02 21.92 16.46
C SER A 1 26.90 22.12 15.47
N GLU A 2 27.02 23.15 14.66
CA GLU A 2 25.94 23.87 13.97
C GLU A 2 26.07 23.61 12.46
N GLU A 3 26.18 22.34 12.06
CA GLU A 3 26.62 21.95 10.70
C GLU A 3 25.63 21.03 9.95
N LEU A 4 24.32 21.19 10.19
CA LEU A 4 23.28 20.40 9.51
C LEU A 4 22.06 21.21 9.04
N ALA A 5 22.01 22.53 9.24
CA ALA A 5 20.91 23.35 8.75
C ALA A 5 20.94 23.44 7.21
N GLY A 6 20.13 22.60 6.54
CA GLY A 6 19.90 22.67 5.09
C GLY A 6 20.09 21.38 4.30
N LYS A 7 20.55 20.27 4.91
CA LYS A 7 20.71 19.00 4.20
C LYS A 7 19.38 18.23 4.16
N LYS A 8 18.93 17.89 2.96
CA LYS A 8 17.79 16.96 2.78
C LYS A 8 18.29 15.54 2.99
N GLU A 9 17.59 14.80 3.85
CA GLU A 9 17.91 13.40 4.14
C GLU A 9 16.82 12.48 3.60
N LEU A 10 17.23 11.33 3.08
CA LEU A 10 16.33 10.25 2.67
C LEU A 10 16.68 9.01 3.47
N VAL A 11 15.78 8.62 4.37
CA VAL A 11 15.96 7.51 5.29
C VAL A 11 15.01 6.36 4.91
N PHE A 12 15.56 5.15 4.77
CA PHE A 12 14.79 3.95 4.46
C PHE A 12 14.63 3.09 5.71
N HIS A 13 13.39 2.91 6.15
CA HIS A 13 13.05 1.98 7.23
C HIS A 13 12.45 0.70 6.65
N PHE A 14 13.08 -0.44 6.91
CA PHE A 14 12.59 -1.77 6.54
C PHE A 14 12.03 -2.51 7.76
N ARG A 15 11.25 -3.58 7.51
CA ARG A 15 10.64 -4.41 8.55
C ARG A 15 9.76 -3.59 9.52
N ARG A 16 8.95 -2.71 8.93
CA ARG A 16 7.99 -1.85 9.62
C ARG A 16 6.63 -1.96 8.97
N THR A 17 5.59 -1.94 9.78
CA THR A 17 4.21 -1.73 9.33
C THR A 17 3.63 -0.51 10.04
N ALA A 18 2.90 0.32 9.30
CA ALA A 18 2.20 1.46 9.91
C ALA A 18 1.10 0.94 10.84
N VAL A 19 1.06 1.47 12.06
CA VAL A 19 0.06 1.10 13.08
C VAL A 19 -0.93 2.23 13.27
N GLU A 20 -0.43 3.46 13.37
CA GLU A 20 -1.26 4.62 13.68
C GLU A 20 -0.68 5.90 13.08
N PHE A 21 -1.56 6.79 12.64
CA PHE A 21 -1.24 8.16 12.26
C PHE A 21 -1.92 9.09 13.24
N LEU A 22 -1.15 9.81 14.05
CA LEU A 22 -1.69 10.63 15.12
C LEU A 22 -1.94 12.05 14.63
N PRO A 23 -3.16 12.56 14.76
CA PRO A 23 -3.49 13.93 14.44
C PRO A 23 -3.23 14.88 15.64
N ASP A 24 -3.09 16.17 15.34
CA ASP A 24 -3.31 17.25 16.30
C ASP A 24 -4.81 17.55 16.50
N ASP A 25 -5.11 18.53 17.35
CA ASP A 25 -6.49 18.99 17.62
C ASP A 25 -7.20 19.55 16.38
N HIS A 26 -6.47 19.85 15.30
CA HIS A 26 -7.00 20.32 14.02
C HIS A 26 -7.11 19.20 12.97
N GLY A 27 -6.83 17.94 13.33
CA GLY A 27 -6.91 16.79 12.43
C GLY A 27 -5.70 16.62 11.49
N LYS A 28 -4.63 17.41 11.66
CA LYS A 28 -3.41 17.27 10.85
C LYS A 28 -2.48 16.24 11.46
N VAL A 29 -1.89 15.38 10.62
CA VAL A 29 -0.91 14.40 11.11
C VAL A 29 0.30 15.12 11.73
N VAL A 30 0.70 14.67 12.92
CA VAL A 30 1.91 15.13 13.62
C VAL A 30 2.90 13.99 13.87
N ARG A 31 2.44 12.74 13.78
CA ARG A 31 3.28 11.55 14.03
C ARG A 31 2.76 10.32 13.31
N ALA A 32 3.66 9.47 12.86
CA ALA A 32 3.37 8.13 12.37
C ALA A 32 4.09 7.09 13.25
N ASP A 33 3.32 6.14 13.77
CA ASP A 33 3.81 5.08 14.64
C ASP A 33 3.85 3.76 13.86
N PHE A 34 4.98 3.05 13.96
CA PHE A 34 5.24 1.82 13.23
C PHE A 34 5.66 0.69 14.17
N ALA A 35 5.06 -0.50 13.99
CA ALA A 35 5.48 -1.72 14.67
C ALA A 35 6.59 -2.42 13.89
N ARG A 36 7.40 -3.20 14.61
CA ARG A 36 8.41 -4.08 14.02
C ARG A 36 7.73 -5.28 13.35
N THR A 37 8.26 -5.69 12.20
CA THR A 37 7.82 -6.91 11.53
C THR A 37 8.99 -7.87 11.30
N PHE A 38 8.65 -9.14 11.17
CA PHE A 38 9.61 -10.20 10.86
C PHE A 38 9.15 -10.97 9.63
N LEU A 39 10.09 -11.71 9.04
CA LEU A 39 9.81 -12.59 7.92
C LEU A 39 9.89 -14.02 8.43
N GLU A 40 8.85 -14.81 8.14
CA GLU A 40 8.80 -16.23 8.43
C GLU A 40 8.63 -17.04 7.15
N GLY A 41 9.18 -18.26 7.14
CA GLY A 41 9.15 -19.18 6.00
C GLY A 41 10.43 -19.16 5.17
N ASP A 42 10.48 -20.05 4.19
CA ASP A 42 11.63 -20.23 3.31
C ASP A 42 11.81 -19.06 2.36
N ALA A 43 13.05 -18.86 1.90
CA ALA A 43 13.38 -17.84 0.91
C ALA A 43 12.48 -17.98 -0.34
N GLY A 44 11.86 -16.87 -0.77
CA GLY A 44 10.91 -16.85 -1.89
C GLY A 44 9.45 -17.11 -1.52
N CYS A 45 9.19 -17.68 -0.34
CA CYS A 45 7.85 -17.96 0.19
C CYS A 45 7.59 -17.24 1.53
N GLN A 46 8.40 -16.22 1.85
CA GLN A 46 8.33 -15.55 3.13
C GLN A 46 7.06 -14.72 3.28
N ARG A 47 6.46 -14.78 4.47
CA ARG A 47 5.35 -13.92 4.87
C ARG A 47 5.79 -12.97 5.96
N VAL A 48 5.17 -11.79 5.97
CA VAL A 48 5.34 -10.81 7.04
C VAL A 48 4.52 -11.25 8.24
N VAL A 49 5.16 -11.29 9.42
CA VAL A 49 4.49 -11.43 10.71
C VAL A 49 4.71 -10.17 11.55
N GLY A 50 3.63 -9.63 12.11
CA GLY A 50 3.68 -8.47 12.97
C GLY A 50 3.81 -8.89 14.43
N LEU A 51 4.67 -8.20 15.17
CA LEU A 51 4.74 -8.24 16.62
C LEU A 51 4.44 -6.83 17.11
N ASP A 52 3.34 -6.65 17.85
CA ASP A 52 3.17 -5.45 18.69
C ASP A 52 3.71 -5.81 20.08
N ASP A 53 5.03 -5.73 20.20
CA ASP A 53 5.77 -5.95 21.45
C ASP A 53 5.78 -4.69 22.35
N GLY A 54 5.06 -3.64 21.94
CA GLY A 54 5.03 -2.34 22.60
C GLY A 54 6.18 -1.40 22.19
N ASP A 55 7.23 -1.89 21.51
CA ASP A 55 8.34 -1.07 21.00
C ASP A 55 8.00 -0.52 19.60
N ARG A 56 7.42 0.69 19.58
CA ARG A 56 7.03 1.37 18.35
C ARG A 56 8.07 2.39 17.92
N LEU A 57 8.41 2.36 16.62
CA LEU A 57 9.13 3.46 16.00
C LEU A 57 8.16 4.62 15.79
N LYS A 58 8.40 5.73 16.48
CA LYS A 58 7.56 6.94 16.43
C LYS A 58 8.28 8.01 15.62
N LEU A 59 7.74 8.38 14.46
CA LEU A 59 8.34 9.37 13.57
C LEU A 59 7.47 10.64 13.56
N PRO A 60 7.97 11.79 14.06
CA PRO A 60 7.32 13.08 13.84
C PRO A 60 7.19 13.34 12.34
N ALA A 61 5.98 13.69 11.89
CA ALA A 61 5.70 13.90 10.47
C ALA A 61 4.50 14.84 10.29
N GLN A 62 4.60 15.74 9.32
CA GLN A 62 3.53 16.68 8.96
C GLN A 62 2.80 16.30 7.65
N LEU A 63 3.31 15.29 6.96
CA LEU A 63 2.74 14.72 5.73
C LEU A 63 3.00 13.22 5.70
N VAL A 64 1.97 12.46 5.33
CA VAL A 64 2.08 11.02 5.07
C VAL A 64 1.53 10.72 3.69
N VAL A 65 2.33 10.08 2.84
CA VAL A 65 1.92 9.63 1.51
C VAL A 65 1.90 8.11 1.49
N LYS A 66 0.72 7.52 1.26
CA LYS A 66 0.56 6.07 1.14
C LYS A 66 0.86 5.62 -0.28
N SER A 67 1.97 4.90 -0.46
CA SER A 67 2.37 4.29 -1.72
C SER A 67 2.34 2.75 -1.63
N VAL A 68 1.16 2.19 -1.35
CA VAL A 68 0.94 0.75 -1.10
C VAL A 68 0.17 0.04 -2.22
N GLY A 69 0.20 0.61 -3.42
CA GLY A 69 -0.53 0.15 -4.60
C GLY A 69 -1.86 0.87 -4.83
N TYR A 70 -2.47 0.57 -5.97
CA TYR A 70 -3.74 1.16 -6.40
C TYR A 70 -4.87 0.12 -6.39
N LYS A 71 -6.11 0.58 -6.45
CA LYS A 71 -7.28 -0.29 -6.66
C LYS A 71 -8.17 0.35 -7.71
N SER A 72 -8.66 -0.46 -8.64
CA SER A 72 -9.71 -0.03 -9.55
C SER A 72 -11.01 0.17 -8.79
N VAL A 73 -11.89 1.02 -9.31
CA VAL A 73 -13.25 1.22 -8.79
C VAL A 73 -14.22 0.46 -9.68
N ALA A 74 -15.24 -0.13 -9.08
CA ALA A 74 -16.29 -0.83 -9.81
C ALA A 74 -17.05 0.14 -10.74
N LEU A 75 -17.37 -0.32 -11.94
CA LEU A 75 -18.20 0.41 -12.89
C LEU A 75 -19.60 -0.18 -12.89
N SER A 76 -20.63 0.68 -12.97
CA SER A 76 -22.02 0.23 -13.03
C SER A 76 -22.24 -0.67 -14.24
N GLY A 77 -22.93 -1.80 -14.05
CA GLY A 77 -23.20 -2.78 -15.10
C GLY A 77 -22.00 -3.64 -15.53
N VAL A 78 -20.84 -3.54 -14.87
CA VAL A 78 -19.65 -4.33 -15.20
C VAL A 78 -19.32 -5.30 -14.05
N PRO A 79 -19.13 -6.60 -14.31
CA PRO A 79 -18.66 -7.55 -13.30
C PRO A 79 -17.35 -7.09 -12.64
N PHE A 80 -17.26 -7.21 -11.32
CA PHE A 80 -16.10 -6.73 -10.57
C PHE A 80 -15.75 -7.68 -9.42
N ASP A 81 -14.47 -8.04 -9.31
CA ASP A 81 -13.93 -8.76 -8.15
C ASP A 81 -13.40 -7.72 -7.14
N PRO A 82 -14.08 -7.48 -6.01
CA PRO A 82 -13.64 -6.48 -5.03
C PRO A 82 -12.36 -6.89 -4.30
N ARG A 83 -12.03 -8.18 -4.21
CA ARG A 83 -10.80 -8.65 -3.55
C ARG A 83 -9.59 -8.37 -4.42
N ARG A 84 -9.69 -8.64 -5.72
CA ARG A 84 -8.61 -8.38 -6.69
C ARG A 84 -8.61 -6.96 -7.25
N SER A 85 -9.73 -6.24 -7.10
CA SER A 85 -9.99 -4.91 -7.68
C SER A 85 -9.79 -4.89 -9.20
N THR A 86 -10.29 -5.93 -9.88
CA THR A 86 -10.19 -6.15 -11.33
C THR A 86 -11.52 -6.66 -11.88
N VAL A 87 -11.70 -6.55 -13.20
CA VAL A 87 -12.82 -7.17 -13.91
C VAL A 87 -12.46 -8.64 -14.21
N PRO A 88 -13.26 -9.64 -13.77
CA PRO A 88 -13.06 -11.04 -14.13
C PRO A 88 -13.09 -11.23 -15.65
N ASN A 89 -12.06 -11.84 -16.21
CA ASN A 89 -11.92 -11.99 -17.66
C ASN A 89 -11.12 -13.23 -18.03
N ASP A 90 -11.38 -13.76 -19.24
CA ASP A 90 -10.52 -14.73 -19.93
C ASP A 90 -9.84 -14.04 -21.12
N ARG A 91 -8.51 -13.91 -21.04
CA ARG A 91 -7.66 -13.21 -22.03
C ARG A 91 -8.13 -11.80 -22.41
N GLY A 92 -8.98 -11.17 -21.59
CA GLY A 92 -9.54 -9.84 -21.81
C GLY A 92 -11.03 -9.84 -22.13
N LYS A 93 -11.66 -10.97 -22.47
CA LYS A 93 -13.12 -11.05 -22.59
C LYS A 93 -13.74 -11.15 -21.20
N VAL A 94 -14.68 -10.27 -20.88
CA VAL A 94 -15.30 -10.23 -19.56
C VAL A 94 -16.19 -11.47 -19.36
N SER A 95 -16.06 -12.10 -18.19
CA SER A 95 -16.83 -13.30 -17.85
C SER A 95 -18.32 -12.98 -17.74
N GLY A 96 -19.17 -13.74 -18.42
CA GLY A 96 -20.62 -13.54 -18.43
C GLY A 96 -21.12 -12.51 -19.45
N GLU A 97 -20.22 -11.85 -20.18
CA GLU A 97 -20.56 -10.83 -21.17
C GLU A 97 -20.15 -11.26 -22.59
N GLU A 98 -21.01 -11.02 -23.58
CA GLU A 98 -20.72 -11.44 -24.97
C GLU A 98 -19.73 -10.51 -25.67
N ARG A 99 -19.87 -9.20 -25.46
CA ARG A 99 -19.19 -8.14 -26.25
C ARG A 99 -18.42 -7.13 -25.40
N LEU A 100 -18.14 -7.47 -24.15
CA LEU A 100 -17.37 -6.63 -23.24
C LEU A 100 -15.95 -7.16 -23.05
N PHE A 101 -14.97 -6.25 -23.14
CA PHE A 101 -13.55 -6.56 -23.01
C PHE A 101 -12.83 -5.59 -22.07
N VAL A 102 -11.74 -6.05 -21.46
CA VAL A 102 -10.92 -5.30 -20.52
C VAL A 102 -9.43 -5.44 -20.85
N SER A 103 -8.66 -4.38 -20.63
CA SER A 103 -7.20 -4.33 -20.82
C SER A 103 -6.52 -3.57 -19.67
N GLY A 104 -5.18 -3.44 -19.74
CA GLY A 104 -4.41 -2.67 -18.77
C GLY A 104 -4.48 -3.21 -17.33
N TRP A 105 -4.44 -2.29 -16.36
CA TRP A 105 -4.50 -2.62 -14.93
C TRP A 105 -5.87 -3.12 -14.49
N LEU A 106 -6.96 -2.69 -15.13
CA LEU A 106 -8.30 -3.19 -14.82
C LEU A 106 -8.44 -4.70 -15.12
N LYS A 107 -7.61 -5.21 -16.05
CA LYS A 107 -7.49 -6.63 -16.38
C LYS A 107 -6.58 -7.42 -15.43
N ARG A 108 -5.40 -6.87 -15.09
CA ARG A 108 -4.28 -7.62 -14.47
C ARG A 108 -3.94 -7.22 -13.04
N GLY A 109 -4.51 -6.12 -12.54
CA GLY A 109 -4.07 -5.44 -11.33
C GLY A 109 -3.00 -4.38 -11.60
N PRO A 110 -2.71 -3.53 -10.61
CA PRO A 110 -1.89 -2.32 -10.75
C PRO A 110 -0.38 -2.62 -10.74
N SER A 111 0.08 -3.36 -11.73
CA SER A 111 1.50 -3.70 -11.88
C SER A 111 1.93 -3.67 -13.34
N GLY A 112 3.22 -3.37 -13.57
CA GLY A 112 3.82 -3.18 -14.89
C GLY A 112 4.00 -1.73 -15.29
N ILE A 113 5.03 -1.47 -16.09
CA ILE A 113 5.29 -0.19 -16.77
C ILE A 113 4.51 -0.12 -18.10
N ILE A 114 4.47 1.06 -18.72
CA ILE A 114 3.89 1.27 -20.07
C ILE A 114 4.75 0.56 -21.11
#